data_AF-A0A0B7N6T5-F1
#
_entry.id   AF-A0A0B7N6T5-F1
#
_cell.length_a   1.000
_cell.length_b   1.000
_cell.length_c   1.000
_cell.angle_alpha   90.00
_cell.angle_beta   90.00
_cell.angle_gamma   90.00
#
_symmetry.space_group_name_H-M   'P 1'
#
loop_
_entity.id
_entity.type
_entity.pdbx_description
1 polymer ?
#
loop_
_entity_poly.entity_id
_entity_poly.type
_entity_poly.pdbx_seq_one_letter_code
_entity_poly.pdbx_strand_id
1 'polypeptide(L)'
;MLGPDPNRELVKDSTRLAAFLQECLALGSLRVLLYFENFPRHDTGYAKYRCPYVWLRSHHNQLIRAQPGHIDDDDNPLQLQKTNEWKIKDISLWEMVAEIVQMTSSPKNPFQIDFDYIDKLPLEESVLLTGSLLAFLQNVWIEADPCIVFADDLYTEIQVLQSKHLDNVQMNGRVLDVKEGSTEDAAEVIVYTQKNDDCLNQLWRYENGYFINVKSAKVLDICGGEMSPESPIIQYAQKMSEEAANQKWGIDGDGYIFCSARPDLVLDIKSREDDDGAAVILYEKRDGEVASNQRWTLEEYSG
;
A
#
# COMPACT_ATOMS: atom_id res chain seq x y z
N MET A 1 -4.31 -10.80 49.60
CA MET A 1 -4.27 -10.39 48.19
C MET A 1 -3.54 -11.49 47.44
N LEU A 2 -4.25 -12.27 46.63
CA LEU A 2 -3.59 -13.14 45.65
C LEU A 2 -2.96 -12.21 44.62
N GLY A 3 -1.66 -12.37 44.35
CA GLY A 3 -0.99 -11.63 43.28
C GLY A 3 -1.63 -11.93 41.92
N PRO A 4 -1.27 -11.19 40.86
CA PRO A 4 -1.75 -11.48 39.51
C PRO A 4 -1.53 -12.96 39.16
N ASP A 5 -2.55 -13.59 38.56
CA ASP A 5 -2.50 -15.01 38.19
C ASP A 5 -1.39 -15.23 37.14
N PRO A 6 -0.34 -15.98 37.47
CA PRO A 6 0.79 -16.20 36.57
C PRO A 6 0.35 -16.90 35.26
N ASN A 7 -0.75 -17.66 35.25
CA ASN A 7 -1.28 -18.26 34.03
C ASN A 7 -1.89 -17.24 33.07
N ARG A 8 -2.34 -16.08 33.57
CA ARG A 8 -2.88 -15.00 32.74
C ARG A 8 -1.77 -14.18 32.08
N GLU A 9 -0.66 -13.98 32.78
CA GLU A 9 0.57 -13.39 32.21
C GLU A 9 1.20 -14.33 31.17
N LEU A 10 1.20 -15.64 31.42
CA LEU A 10 1.69 -16.68 30.51
C LEU A 10 0.99 -16.70 29.14
N VAL A 11 -0.34 -16.55 29.14
CA VAL A 11 -1.12 -16.49 27.89
C VAL A 11 -0.85 -15.19 27.15
N LYS A 12 -0.75 -14.06 27.87
CA LYS A 12 -0.50 -12.73 27.29
C LYS A 12 0.83 -12.67 26.53
N ASP A 13 1.93 -13.14 27.12
CA ASP A 13 3.26 -13.09 26.49
C ASP A 13 3.38 -14.03 25.29
N SER A 14 2.69 -15.18 25.34
CA SER A 14 2.66 -16.14 24.22
C SER A 14 1.85 -15.62 23.04
N THR A 15 0.72 -14.92 23.30
CA THR A 15 -0.06 -14.25 22.26
C THR A 15 0.69 -13.06 21.66
N ARG A 16 1.39 -12.26 22.47
CA ARG A 16 2.24 -11.14 22.01
C ARG A 16 3.38 -11.63 21.11
N LEU A 17 4.03 -12.74 21.48
CA LEU A 17 5.07 -13.36 20.65
C LEU A 17 4.51 -13.94 19.34
N ALA A 18 3.30 -14.51 19.35
CA ALA A 18 2.66 -14.99 18.13
C ALA A 18 2.27 -13.84 17.18
N ALA A 19 1.76 -12.72 17.70
CA ALA A 19 1.49 -11.51 16.92
C ALA A 19 2.79 -10.93 16.33
N PHE A 20 3.84 -10.84 17.15
CA PHE A 20 5.19 -10.47 16.72
C PHE A 20 5.72 -11.35 15.57
N LEU A 21 5.53 -12.66 15.64
CA LEU A 21 5.93 -13.57 14.55
C LEU A 21 5.06 -13.42 13.30
N GLN A 22 3.79 -13.04 13.43
CA GLN A 22 2.92 -12.70 12.30
C GLN A 22 3.33 -11.38 11.63
N GLU A 23 3.73 -10.38 12.40
CA GLU A 23 4.30 -9.12 11.87
C GLU A 23 5.64 -9.39 11.14
N CYS A 24 6.50 -10.24 11.70
CA CYS A 24 7.70 -10.73 11.02
C CYS A 24 7.40 -11.46 9.71
N LEU A 25 6.28 -12.20 9.62
CA LEU A 25 5.85 -12.87 8.39
C LEU A 25 5.38 -11.88 7.32
N ALA A 26 4.80 -10.75 7.72
CA ALA A 26 4.41 -9.65 6.82
C ALA A 26 5.64 -8.83 6.33
N LEU A 27 6.70 -8.76 7.13
CA LEU A 27 7.95 -8.05 6.84
C LEU A 27 8.86 -8.74 5.81
N GLY A 28 8.60 -10.00 5.45
CA GLY A 28 9.39 -10.78 4.49
C GLY A 28 9.39 -10.26 3.04
N SER A 29 8.74 -9.13 2.78
CA SER A 29 8.58 -8.45 1.47
C SER A 29 9.27 -7.08 1.37
N LEU A 30 10.02 -6.64 2.40
CA LEU A 30 10.78 -5.39 2.43
C LEU A 30 12.25 -5.58 1.99
N ARG A 31 12.73 -4.82 1.00
CA ARG A 31 14.12 -4.87 0.51
C ARG A 31 15.15 -4.28 1.48
N VAL A 32 14.76 -3.53 2.52
CA VAL A 32 15.69 -3.20 3.63
C VAL A 32 16.19 -4.49 4.33
N LEU A 33 15.43 -5.59 4.21
CA LEU A 33 15.80 -6.93 4.67
C LEU A 33 16.43 -7.81 3.58
N LEU A 34 16.90 -7.27 2.44
CA LEU A 34 17.73 -8.08 1.52
C LEU A 34 19.10 -8.48 2.10
N TYR A 35 19.49 -7.88 3.23
CA TYR A 35 20.61 -8.36 4.07
C TYR A 35 20.16 -9.23 5.26
N PHE A 36 18.86 -9.48 5.38
CA PHE A 36 18.22 -10.23 6.45
C PHE A 36 17.25 -11.27 5.86
N GLU A 37 17.81 -12.39 5.39
CA GLU A 37 16.97 -13.50 4.93
C GLU A 37 15.98 -13.96 6.02
N ASN A 38 14.72 -14.09 5.59
CA ASN A 38 13.59 -14.68 6.29
C ASN A 38 14.00 -15.78 7.28
N PHE A 39 13.45 -15.69 8.50
CA PHE A 39 13.60 -16.71 9.56
C PHE A 39 13.29 -18.12 9.01
N PRO A 40 14.24 -19.07 9.09
CA PRO A 40 13.92 -20.47 8.86
C PRO A 40 13.00 -20.96 9.98
N ARG A 41 11.90 -21.60 9.56
CA ARG A 41 10.97 -22.35 10.40
C ARG A 41 11.71 -23.32 11.32
N HIS A 42 11.95 -22.91 12.56
CA HIS A 42 12.11 -23.83 13.68
C HIS A 42 11.32 -23.31 14.86
N ASP A 43 10.01 -23.55 14.79
CA ASP A 43 9.14 -23.69 15.95
C ASP A 43 9.86 -24.59 16.97
N THR A 44 10.29 -24.01 18.11
CA THR A 44 10.51 -24.63 19.43
C THR A 44 11.41 -23.77 20.33
N GLY A 45 12.25 -22.89 19.76
CA GLY A 45 13.16 -22.03 20.53
C GLY A 45 12.46 -20.88 21.27
N TYR A 46 11.78 -20.01 20.53
CA TYR A 46 11.20 -18.77 21.07
C TYR A 46 10.13 -18.99 22.17
N ALA A 47 9.30 -20.03 22.04
CA ALA A 47 8.31 -20.41 23.04
C ALA A 47 8.94 -20.80 24.40
N LYS A 48 10.19 -21.30 24.38
CA LYS A 48 10.95 -21.66 25.60
C LYS A 48 11.44 -20.44 26.36
N TYR A 49 11.77 -19.35 25.65
CA TYR A 49 12.40 -18.16 26.23
C TYR A 49 11.44 -17.02 26.56
N ARG A 50 10.20 -17.06 26.05
CA ARG A 50 9.12 -16.10 26.36
C ARG A 50 9.52 -14.64 26.07
N CYS A 51 10.44 -14.45 25.13
CA CYS A 51 11.03 -13.18 24.74
C CYS A 51 11.76 -13.36 23.40
N PRO A 52 11.67 -12.39 22.47
CA PRO A 52 12.39 -12.46 21.21
C PRO A 52 13.89 -12.18 21.41
N TYR A 53 14.70 -13.14 20.98
CA TYR A 53 16.14 -12.97 20.80
C TYR A 53 16.46 -12.71 19.33
N VAL A 54 17.41 -11.82 19.10
CA VAL A 54 17.79 -11.35 17.78
C VAL A 54 19.21 -11.79 17.43
N TRP A 55 19.36 -12.45 16.29
CA TRP A 55 20.64 -12.69 15.65
C TRP A 55 20.63 -11.99 14.30
N LEU A 56 21.72 -11.30 13.98
CA LEU A 56 21.89 -10.76 12.65
C LEU A 56 22.66 -11.77 11.81
N ARG A 57 22.36 -11.87 10.52
CA ARG A 57 23.16 -12.70 9.61
C ARG A 57 24.43 -11.99 9.16
N SER A 58 24.39 -10.67 9.09
CA SER A 58 25.52 -9.84 8.69
C SER A 58 25.91 -8.90 9.84
N HIS A 59 27.21 -8.62 9.94
CA HIS A 59 27.78 -7.72 10.95
C HIS A 59 27.50 -8.11 12.43
N HIS A 60 27.02 -9.35 12.68
CA HIS A 60 26.67 -9.84 14.02
C HIS A 60 27.86 -9.81 14.99
N ASN A 61 28.97 -10.44 14.61
CA ASN A 61 30.16 -10.52 15.47
C ASN A 61 30.74 -9.12 15.74
N GLN A 62 30.59 -8.17 14.81
CA GLN A 62 31.04 -6.79 15.02
C GLN A 62 30.19 -6.09 16.09
N LEU A 63 28.87 -6.24 16.04
CA LEU A 63 27.96 -5.64 17.01
C LEU A 63 28.06 -6.29 18.38
N ILE A 64 28.17 -7.62 18.45
CA ILE A 64 28.34 -8.36 19.70
C ILE A 64 29.63 -7.93 20.41
N ARG A 65 30.75 -7.78 19.68
CA ARG A 65 32.02 -7.30 20.25
C ARG A 65 31.97 -5.84 20.71
N ALA A 66 31.06 -5.04 20.16
CA ALA A 66 30.84 -3.67 20.59
C ALA A 66 29.99 -3.56 21.87
N GLN A 67 29.35 -4.65 22.32
CA GLN A 67 28.49 -4.65 23.50
C GLN A 67 29.30 -4.80 24.81
N PRO A 68 28.93 -4.07 25.88
CA PRO A 68 29.60 -4.15 27.17
C PRO A 68 29.37 -5.51 27.84
N GLY A 69 30.44 -6.18 28.27
CA GLY A 69 30.37 -7.47 28.96
C GLY A 69 30.35 -8.70 28.06
N HIS A 70 30.78 -8.57 26.81
CA HIS A 70 30.92 -9.68 25.87
C HIS A 70 31.81 -10.80 26.42
N ILE A 71 31.31 -12.03 26.35
CA ILE A 71 32.06 -13.29 26.50
C ILE A 71 32.27 -13.79 25.07
N ASP A 72 33.50 -14.13 24.67
CA ASP A 72 33.92 -14.60 23.33
C ASP A 72 33.13 -15.85 22.86
N ASP A 73 31.87 -15.65 22.53
CA ASP A 73 30.95 -16.60 21.95
C ASP A 73 30.11 -15.83 20.93
N ASP A 74 30.52 -16.01 19.67
CA ASP A 74 29.97 -15.36 18.47
C ASP A 74 28.52 -15.83 18.16
N ASP A 75 28.00 -16.84 18.88
CA ASP A 75 26.63 -17.36 18.73
C ASP A 75 25.63 -16.74 19.73
N ASN A 76 26.05 -15.75 20.53
CA ASN A 76 25.17 -15.07 21.47
C ASN A 76 24.17 -14.13 20.76
N PRO A 77 22.90 -14.08 21.19
CA PRO A 77 21.97 -13.10 20.67
C PRO A 77 22.39 -11.67 21.02
N LEU A 78 22.01 -10.72 20.18
CA LEU A 78 22.19 -9.30 20.47
C LEU A 78 21.47 -8.93 21.77
N GLN A 79 22.20 -8.26 22.66
CA GLN A 79 21.61 -7.68 23.86
C GLN A 79 20.96 -6.34 23.52
N LEU A 80 19.64 -6.36 23.37
CA LEU A 80 18.81 -5.18 23.13
C LEU A 80 18.15 -4.73 24.44
N GLN A 81 18.10 -3.42 24.68
CA GLN A 81 17.31 -2.83 25.75
C GLN A 81 15.84 -3.22 25.60
N LYS A 82 15.31 -3.19 24.38
CA LYS A 82 13.92 -3.56 24.10
C LYS A 82 13.62 -5.03 24.43
N THR A 83 14.58 -5.93 24.20
CA THR A 83 14.48 -7.34 24.64
C THR A 83 14.45 -7.44 26.17
N ASN A 84 15.26 -6.65 26.88
CA ASN A 84 15.25 -6.64 28.36
C ASN A 84 13.95 -6.09 28.94
N GLU A 85 13.31 -5.14 28.24
CA GLU A 85 12.05 -4.50 28.67
C GLU A 85 10.79 -5.30 28.30
N TRP A 86 10.89 -6.29 27.41
CA TRP A 86 9.77 -7.08 26.84
C TRP A 86 8.76 -7.61 27.87
N LYS A 87 9.25 -8.05 29.04
CA LYS A 87 8.43 -8.66 30.09
C LYS A 87 7.64 -7.63 30.91
N ILE A 88 8.02 -6.36 30.81
CA ILE A 88 7.51 -5.29 31.69
C ILE A 88 6.77 -4.23 30.86
N LYS A 89 7.16 -4.04 29.60
CA LYS A 89 6.56 -3.09 28.66
C LYS A 89 5.91 -3.80 27.48
N ASP A 90 4.95 -3.12 26.87
CA ASP A 90 4.45 -3.55 25.57
C ASP A 90 5.39 -3.06 24.48
N ILE A 91 6.26 -3.95 24.00
CA ILE A 91 7.31 -3.60 23.04
C ILE A 91 6.88 -4.09 21.66
N SER A 92 6.78 -3.18 20.69
CA SER A 92 6.47 -3.51 19.30
C SER A 92 7.73 -3.97 18.56
N LEU A 93 7.53 -4.74 17.48
CA LEU A 93 8.63 -5.24 16.65
C LEU A 93 9.48 -4.11 16.05
N TRP A 94 8.82 -3.05 15.59
CA TRP A 94 9.52 -1.91 15.00
C TRP A 94 10.47 -1.23 16.01
N GLU A 95 10.18 -1.26 17.31
CA GLU A 95 11.07 -0.70 18.33
C GLU A 95 12.39 -1.47 18.43
N MET A 96 12.34 -2.80 18.26
CA MET A 96 13.54 -3.64 18.22
C MET A 96 14.34 -3.37 16.95
N VAL A 97 13.66 -3.25 15.81
CA VAL A 97 14.30 -2.90 14.53
C VAL A 97 14.98 -1.54 14.61
N ALA A 98 14.30 -0.54 15.16
CA ALA A 98 14.84 0.80 15.35
C ALA A 98 16.08 0.80 16.27
N GLU A 99 16.06 0.03 17.37
CA GLU A 99 17.24 -0.11 18.24
C GLU A 99 18.43 -0.71 17.49
N ILE A 100 18.22 -1.78 16.72
CA ILE A 100 19.28 -2.43 15.94
C ILE A 100 19.90 -1.45 14.94
N VAL A 101 19.06 -0.71 14.19
CA VAL A 101 19.54 0.28 13.21
C VAL A 101 20.31 1.41 13.89
N GLN A 102 19.84 1.87 15.05
CA GLN A 102 20.53 2.89 15.83
C GLN A 102 21.93 2.41 16.27
N MET A 103 22.08 1.13 16.62
CA MET A 103 23.36 0.54 17.02
C MET A 103 24.35 0.41 15.86
N THR A 104 23.89 0.27 14.61
CA THR A 104 24.76 0.09 13.44
C THR A 104 25.23 1.39 12.82
N SER A 105 24.34 2.37 12.69
CA SER A 105 24.58 3.57 11.87
C SER A 105 24.02 4.86 12.47
N SER A 106 23.31 4.77 13.60
CA SER A 106 22.72 5.91 14.32
C SER A 106 22.06 6.98 13.43
N PRO A 107 21.20 6.61 12.47
CA PRO A 107 20.51 7.60 11.64
C PRO A 107 19.50 8.41 12.46
N LYS A 108 19.13 9.60 11.98
CA LYS A 108 18.07 10.41 12.60
C LYS A 108 16.72 9.68 12.56
N ASN A 109 16.41 9.08 11.41
CA ASN A 109 15.26 8.20 11.20
C ASN A 109 15.76 6.76 10.96
N PRO A 110 15.47 5.80 11.86
CA PRO A 110 15.85 4.40 11.67
C PRO A 110 15.13 3.70 10.52
N PHE A 111 14.08 4.30 9.98
CA PHE A 111 13.30 3.79 8.84
C PHE A 111 13.47 4.62 7.57
N GLN A 112 14.59 5.34 7.45
CA GLN A 112 14.91 6.11 6.24
C GLN A 112 14.92 5.20 5.00
N ILE A 113 14.27 5.64 3.92
CA ILE A 113 14.12 4.85 2.69
C ILE A 113 15.17 5.29 1.66
N ASP A 114 15.79 4.33 1.00
CA ASP A 114 16.62 4.57 -0.18
C ASP A 114 15.74 4.58 -1.44
N PHE A 115 15.22 5.76 -1.81
CA PHE A 115 14.38 5.90 -3.00
C PHE A 115 15.14 5.65 -4.31
N ASP A 116 16.44 5.99 -4.38
CA ASP A 116 17.28 5.74 -5.56
C ASP A 116 17.38 4.25 -5.88
N TYR A 117 17.32 3.41 -4.84
CA TYR A 117 17.29 1.98 -4.98
C TYR A 117 15.93 1.46 -5.46
N ILE A 118 14.82 2.07 -5.01
CA ILE A 118 13.47 1.79 -5.50
C ILE A 118 13.33 2.22 -6.97
N ASP A 119 13.98 3.30 -7.39
CA ASP A 119 13.99 3.75 -8.79
C ASP A 119 14.70 2.79 -9.75
N LYS A 120 15.62 1.98 -9.24
CA LYS A 120 16.39 1.00 -10.04
C LYS A 120 15.69 -0.35 -10.16
N LEU A 121 14.54 -0.52 -9.52
CA LEU A 121 13.80 -1.77 -9.48
C LEU A 121 13.01 -2.03 -10.77
N PRO A 122 12.89 -3.31 -11.20
CA PRO A 122 11.79 -3.71 -12.05
C PRO A 122 10.45 -3.32 -11.40
N LEU A 123 9.47 -2.94 -12.22
CA LEU A 123 8.18 -2.43 -11.76
C LEU A 123 7.51 -3.39 -10.75
N GLU A 124 7.47 -4.69 -11.03
CA GLU A 124 6.92 -5.75 -10.16
C GLU A 124 7.50 -5.69 -8.73
N GLU A 125 8.82 -5.68 -8.64
CA GLU A 125 9.55 -5.62 -7.38
C GLU A 125 9.35 -4.26 -6.70
N SER A 126 9.26 -3.18 -7.47
CA SER A 126 9.02 -1.82 -6.98
C SER A 126 7.63 -1.68 -6.36
N VAL A 127 6.58 -2.20 -7.01
CA VAL A 127 5.20 -2.23 -6.50
C VAL A 127 5.11 -3.04 -5.21
N LEU A 128 5.66 -4.26 -5.21
CA LEU A 128 5.66 -5.14 -4.04
C LEU A 128 6.39 -4.50 -2.86
N LEU A 129 7.56 -3.91 -3.11
CA LEU A 129 8.36 -3.25 -2.09
C LEU A 129 7.68 -2.00 -1.53
N THR A 130 7.19 -1.12 -2.40
CA THR A 130 6.57 0.13 -1.98
C THR A 130 5.28 -0.15 -1.20
N GLY A 131 4.47 -1.12 -1.62
CA GLY A 131 3.26 -1.53 -0.90
C GLY A 131 3.55 -2.11 0.48
N SER A 132 4.56 -2.99 0.61
CA SER A 132 4.95 -3.56 1.91
C SER A 132 5.59 -2.52 2.83
N LEU A 133 6.40 -1.60 2.30
CA LEU A 133 6.99 -0.49 3.07
C LEU A 133 5.88 0.42 3.60
N LEU A 134 4.89 0.76 2.77
CA LEU A 134 3.77 1.60 3.18
C LEU A 134 2.98 0.97 4.32
N ALA A 135 2.59 -0.29 4.18
CA ALA A 135 1.85 -1.00 5.23
C ALA A 135 2.62 -1.02 6.55
N PHE A 136 3.94 -1.30 6.49
CA PHE A 136 4.78 -1.31 7.68
C PHE A 136 4.91 0.07 8.32
N LEU A 137 5.28 1.10 7.56
CA LEU A 137 5.54 2.44 8.08
C LEU A 137 4.27 3.11 8.60
N GLN A 138 3.12 2.86 7.98
CA GLN A 138 1.82 3.31 8.50
C GLN A 138 1.51 2.66 9.85
N ASN A 139 1.81 1.38 10.05
CA ASN A 139 1.67 0.73 11.35
C ASN A 139 2.60 1.36 12.39
N VAL A 140 3.86 1.64 12.04
CA VAL A 140 4.79 2.35 12.93
C VAL A 140 4.25 3.73 13.29
N TRP A 141 3.75 4.48 12.31
CA TRP A 141 3.16 5.81 12.53
C TRP A 141 1.96 5.79 13.47
N ILE A 142 1.12 4.74 13.41
CA ILE A 142 -0.06 4.57 14.26
C ILE A 142 0.33 4.17 15.68
N GLU A 143 1.33 3.29 15.84
CA GLU A 143 1.72 2.73 17.14
C GLU A 143 2.70 3.61 17.92
N ALA A 144 3.54 4.39 17.23
CA ALA A 144 4.56 5.19 17.87
C ALA A 144 3.99 6.34 18.71
N ASP A 145 4.68 6.69 19.78
CA ASP A 145 4.40 7.92 20.54
C ASP A 145 4.55 9.13 19.61
N PRO A 146 3.58 10.06 19.53
CA PRO A 146 3.67 11.24 18.65
C PRO A 146 4.92 12.10 18.88
N CYS A 147 5.58 11.99 20.03
CA CYS A 147 6.80 12.70 20.38
C CYS A 147 8.11 11.96 20.05
N ILE A 148 8.07 10.83 19.31
CA ILE A 148 9.31 10.19 18.86
C ILE A 148 10.15 11.15 18.01
N VAL A 149 11.48 11.06 18.15
CA VAL A 149 12.45 12.01 17.54
C VAL A 149 12.37 12.05 16.02
N PHE A 150 11.90 10.98 15.39
CA PHE A 150 11.83 10.82 13.94
C PHE A 150 10.40 10.86 13.37
N ALA A 151 9.40 11.31 14.14
CA ALA A 151 8.01 11.38 13.67
C ALA A 151 7.89 12.17 12.35
N ASP A 152 8.36 13.42 12.32
CA ASP A 152 8.23 14.29 11.14
C ASP A 152 8.94 13.71 9.90
N ASP A 153 10.12 13.11 10.10
CA ASP A 153 10.87 12.45 9.03
C ASP A 153 10.12 11.20 8.52
N LEU A 154 9.59 10.37 9.43
CA LEU A 154 8.79 9.18 9.08
C LEU A 154 7.53 9.55 8.30
N TYR A 155 6.81 10.60 8.71
CA TYR A 155 5.65 11.07 7.98
C TYR A 155 6.01 11.52 6.57
N THR A 156 7.13 12.24 6.43
CA THR A 156 7.63 12.70 5.12
C THR A 156 7.99 11.52 4.22
N GLU A 157 8.68 10.51 4.74
CA GLU A 157 9.01 9.26 4.03
C GLU A 157 7.75 8.53 3.56
N ILE A 158 6.72 8.44 4.41
CA ILE A 158 5.43 7.84 4.04
C ILE A 158 4.80 8.60 2.88
N GLN A 159 4.79 9.94 2.89
CA GLN A 159 4.20 10.74 1.80
C GLN A 159 4.92 10.51 0.46
N VAL A 160 6.26 10.54 0.46
CA VAL A 160 7.06 10.30 -0.76
C VAL A 160 6.83 8.87 -1.27
N LEU A 161 6.83 7.89 -0.36
CA LEU A 161 6.59 6.50 -0.71
C LEU A 161 5.17 6.25 -1.24
N GLN A 162 4.16 6.95 -0.71
CA GLN A 162 2.77 6.89 -1.19
C GLN A 162 2.69 7.38 -2.63
N SER A 163 3.26 8.56 -2.91
CA SER A 163 3.34 9.10 -4.27
C SER A 163 4.02 8.09 -5.21
N LYS A 164 5.16 7.54 -4.80
CA LYS A 164 5.91 6.60 -5.63
C LYS A 164 5.18 5.28 -5.87
N HIS A 165 4.46 4.78 -4.88
CA HIS A 165 3.63 3.59 -5.04
C HIS A 165 2.51 3.83 -6.06
N LEU A 166 1.87 5.00 -5.99
CA LEU A 166 0.85 5.41 -6.96
C LEU A 166 1.42 5.47 -8.38
N ASP A 167 2.58 6.10 -8.57
CA ASP A 167 3.25 6.17 -9.87
C ASP A 167 3.57 4.78 -10.44
N ASN A 168 3.93 3.83 -9.57
CA ASN A 168 4.22 2.45 -9.98
C ASN A 168 2.97 1.64 -10.34
N VAL A 169 1.80 1.94 -9.74
CA VAL A 169 0.57 1.17 -9.99
C VAL A 169 -0.31 1.80 -11.07
N GLN A 170 -0.15 3.10 -11.34
CA GLN A 170 -0.81 3.80 -12.43
C GLN A 170 -0.17 3.45 -13.77
N MET A 171 -0.97 3.40 -14.84
CA MET A 171 -0.46 3.08 -16.17
C MET A 171 0.38 4.23 -16.77
N ASN A 172 -0.13 5.46 -16.79
CA ASN A 172 0.49 6.54 -17.57
C ASN A 172 0.10 7.98 -17.16
N GLY A 173 -0.41 8.20 -15.94
CA GLY A 173 -0.80 9.54 -15.46
C GLY A 173 -1.91 10.24 -16.27
N ARG A 174 -2.55 9.54 -17.21
CA ARG A 174 -3.71 10.06 -17.95
C ARG A 174 -4.99 9.90 -17.14
N VAL A 175 -5.96 10.75 -17.46
CA VAL A 175 -7.23 10.84 -16.74
C VAL A 175 -8.40 10.53 -17.66
N LEU A 176 -9.54 10.14 -17.08
CA LEU A 176 -10.80 9.98 -17.81
C LEU A 176 -11.25 11.32 -18.41
N ASP A 177 -11.40 11.35 -19.73
CA ASP A 177 -11.76 12.53 -20.51
C ASP A 177 -12.95 12.22 -21.42
N VAL A 178 -13.94 13.12 -21.43
CA VAL A 178 -14.99 13.08 -22.47
C VAL A 178 -14.45 13.69 -23.74
N LYS A 179 -14.33 12.86 -24.79
CA LYS A 179 -13.70 13.19 -26.07
C LYS A 179 -14.18 14.53 -26.63
N GLU A 180 -13.21 15.37 -27.00
CA GLU A 180 -13.42 16.73 -27.53
C GLU A 180 -14.20 17.68 -26.59
N GLY A 181 -14.39 17.30 -25.32
CA GLY A 181 -15.23 18.03 -24.38
C GLY A 181 -16.70 18.07 -24.78
N SER A 182 -17.15 17.09 -25.58
CA SER A 182 -18.52 17.02 -26.08
C SER A 182 -19.55 17.01 -24.94
N THR A 183 -20.69 17.64 -25.18
CA THR A 183 -21.84 17.59 -24.26
C THR A 183 -22.98 16.75 -24.83
N GLU A 184 -22.77 16.04 -25.93
CA GLU A 184 -23.79 15.17 -26.54
C GLU A 184 -23.87 13.82 -25.82
N ASP A 185 -25.04 13.18 -25.95
CA ASP A 185 -25.23 11.79 -25.57
C ASP A 185 -24.35 10.87 -26.43
N ALA A 186 -23.88 9.77 -25.84
CA ALA A 186 -23.01 8.80 -26.48
C ALA A 186 -21.64 9.35 -26.93
N ALA A 187 -21.22 10.51 -26.40
CA ALA A 187 -19.84 10.94 -26.54
C ALA A 187 -18.91 9.94 -25.82
N GLU A 188 -17.85 9.54 -26.52
CA GLU A 188 -16.87 8.55 -26.08
C GLU A 188 -16.09 9.05 -24.86
N VAL A 189 -15.84 8.16 -23.92
CA VAL A 189 -14.91 8.38 -22.81
C VAL A 189 -13.58 7.72 -23.17
N ILE A 190 -12.53 8.51 -23.10
CA ILE A 190 -11.15 8.17 -23.45
C ILE A 190 -10.24 8.47 -22.28
N VAL A 191 -8.99 8.05 -22.36
CA VAL A 191 -7.93 8.64 -21.53
C VAL A 191 -7.20 9.75 -22.28
N TYR A 192 -6.82 10.77 -21.54
CA TYR A 192 -6.10 11.92 -22.10
C TYR A 192 -5.16 12.51 -21.05
N THR A 193 -4.09 13.15 -21.50
CA THR A 193 -3.19 13.94 -20.63
C THR A 193 -3.99 14.92 -19.76
N GLN A 194 -3.66 15.00 -18.47
CA GLN A 194 -4.33 15.91 -17.55
C GLN A 194 -4.19 17.37 -18.00
N LYS A 195 -5.31 18.09 -18.09
CA LYS A 195 -5.37 19.49 -18.49
C LYS A 195 -5.41 20.42 -17.28
N ASN A 196 -4.69 21.53 -17.35
CA ASN A 196 -4.77 22.61 -16.36
C ASN A 196 -5.87 23.63 -16.71
N ASP A 197 -6.07 23.91 -17.99
CA ASP A 197 -7.09 24.84 -18.51
C ASP A 197 -8.15 24.09 -19.32
N ASP A 198 -9.42 24.55 -19.29
CA ASP A 198 -10.59 23.88 -19.90
C ASP A 198 -10.68 22.37 -19.56
N CYS A 199 -10.35 22.03 -18.31
CA CYS A 199 -10.30 20.66 -17.81
C CYS A 199 -11.66 20.11 -17.35
N LEU A 200 -12.75 20.88 -17.48
CA LEU A 200 -14.06 20.49 -16.95
C LEU A 200 -14.59 19.17 -17.53
N ASN A 201 -14.15 18.77 -18.72
CA ASN A 201 -14.51 17.49 -19.34
C ASN A 201 -13.71 16.29 -18.76
N GLN A 202 -12.72 16.55 -17.91
CA GLN A 202 -11.95 15.55 -17.16
C GLN A 202 -12.35 15.48 -15.68
N LEU A 203 -13.22 16.39 -15.22
CA LEU A 203 -13.68 16.41 -13.83
C LEU A 203 -14.97 15.60 -13.68
N TRP A 204 -14.99 14.75 -12.67
CA TRP A 204 -16.10 13.84 -12.38
C TRP A 204 -16.51 13.96 -10.92
N ARG A 205 -17.80 14.18 -10.68
CA ARG A 205 -18.40 14.15 -9.35
C ARG A 205 -18.96 12.75 -9.11
N TYR A 206 -18.57 12.11 -8.01
CA TYR A 206 -19.08 10.80 -7.64
C TYR A 206 -20.20 10.91 -6.59
N GLU A 207 -21.44 10.64 -6.99
CA GLU A 207 -22.63 10.77 -6.14
C GLU A 207 -23.57 9.59 -6.31
N ASN A 208 -23.91 8.92 -5.21
CA ASN A 208 -24.89 7.81 -5.19
C ASN A 208 -24.61 6.71 -6.24
N GLY A 209 -23.33 6.42 -6.50
CA GLY A 209 -22.91 5.43 -7.51
C GLY A 209 -22.90 5.93 -8.96
N TYR A 210 -23.01 7.25 -9.19
CA TYR A 210 -22.85 7.85 -10.52
C TYR A 210 -21.57 8.66 -10.58
N PHE A 211 -20.78 8.48 -11.64
CA PHE A 211 -19.74 9.45 -12.05
C PHE A 211 -20.37 10.46 -12.99
N ILE A 212 -20.53 11.71 -12.52
CA ILE A 212 -21.19 12.81 -13.23
C ILE A 212 -20.10 13.74 -13.77
N ASN A 213 -20.01 13.89 -15.10
CA ASN A 213 -19.08 14.81 -15.71
C ASN A 213 -19.46 16.26 -15.39
N VAL A 214 -18.48 17.08 -14.99
CA VAL A 214 -18.73 18.47 -14.57
C VAL A 214 -19.13 19.37 -15.76
N LYS A 215 -18.55 19.18 -16.94
CA LYS A 215 -18.85 19.99 -18.13
C LYS A 215 -20.24 19.73 -18.69
N SER A 216 -20.63 18.46 -18.82
CA SER A 216 -21.86 18.06 -19.52
C SER A 216 -23.05 17.77 -18.60
N ALA A 217 -22.80 17.59 -17.29
CA ALA A 217 -23.75 17.08 -16.29
C ALA A 217 -24.33 15.68 -16.64
N LYS A 218 -23.72 14.95 -17.58
CA LYS A 218 -24.07 13.57 -17.94
C LYS A 218 -23.29 12.58 -17.09
N VAL A 219 -23.73 11.32 -17.08
CA VAL A 219 -23.12 10.25 -16.29
C VAL A 219 -22.32 9.30 -17.15
N LEU A 220 -21.30 8.67 -16.55
CA LEU A 220 -20.56 7.56 -17.11
C LEU A 220 -21.51 6.37 -17.39
N ASP A 221 -21.52 5.87 -18.61
CA ASP A 221 -22.49 4.90 -19.10
C ASP A 221 -21.80 3.82 -19.96
N ILE A 222 -22.19 2.57 -19.77
CA ILE A 222 -21.80 1.46 -20.65
C ILE A 222 -22.70 1.50 -21.88
N CYS A 223 -22.10 1.73 -23.05
CA CYS A 223 -22.81 1.95 -24.31
C CYS A 223 -23.82 0.83 -24.61
N GLY A 224 -25.06 1.22 -24.90
CA GLY A 224 -26.15 0.28 -25.20
C GLY A 224 -26.64 -0.55 -24.00
N GLY A 225 -26.02 -0.43 -22.83
CA GLY A 225 -26.33 -1.21 -21.64
C GLY A 225 -25.83 -2.66 -21.68
N GLU A 226 -25.09 -3.05 -22.71
CA GLU A 226 -24.53 -4.39 -22.84
C GLU A 226 -23.30 -4.51 -21.91
N MET A 227 -23.42 -5.28 -20.83
CA MET A 227 -22.35 -5.50 -19.85
C MET A 227 -21.47 -6.70 -20.24
N SER A 228 -20.87 -6.61 -21.42
CA SER A 228 -19.94 -7.58 -21.98
C SER A 228 -18.51 -7.02 -21.95
N PRO A 229 -17.47 -7.86 -21.92
CA PRO A 229 -16.10 -7.39 -22.19
C PRO A 229 -16.03 -6.65 -23.53
N GLU A 230 -15.19 -5.63 -23.60
CA GLU A 230 -15.01 -4.70 -24.72
C GLU A 230 -16.16 -3.73 -24.99
N SER A 231 -17.21 -3.73 -24.15
CA SER A 231 -18.27 -2.72 -24.25
C SER A 231 -17.70 -1.31 -24.08
N PRO A 232 -17.97 -0.38 -25.03
CA PRO A 232 -17.46 0.98 -24.96
C PRO A 232 -18.04 1.76 -23.79
N ILE A 233 -17.23 2.64 -23.22
CA ILE A 233 -17.66 3.59 -22.20
C ILE A 233 -17.93 4.95 -22.84
N ILE A 234 -19.08 5.51 -22.51
CA ILE A 234 -19.58 6.78 -23.03
C ILE A 234 -20.08 7.65 -21.87
N GLN A 235 -20.45 8.89 -22.16
CA GLN A 235 -21.37 9.62 -21.31
C GLN A 235 -22.80 9.56 -21.85
N TYR A 236 -23.79 9.61 -20.97
CA TYR A 236 -25.20 9.68 -21.36
C TYR A 236 -26.03 10.42 -20.30
N ALA A 237 -27.19 10.93 -20.71
CA ALA A 237 -28.20 11.43 -19.76
C ALA A 237 -28.49 10.39 -18.66
N GLN A 238 -28.60 10.86 -17.42
CA GLN A 238 -28.85 9.99 -16.27
C GLN A 238 -30.24 9.33 -16.38
N LYS A 239 -30.27 7.99 -16.32
CA LYS A 239 -31.48 7.16 -16.36
C LYS A 239 -32.12 7.03 -14.97
N MET A 240 -33.42 6.76 -14.96
CA MET A 240 -34.18 6.46 -13.74
C MET A 240 -34.05 4.97 -13.33
N SER A 241 -34.30 4.67 -12.06
CA SER A 241 -33.62 3.65 -11.24
C SER A 241 -33.47 2.23 -11.80
N GLU A 242 -34.43 1.69 -12.56
CA GLU A 242 -34.36 0.29 -13.02
C GLU A 242 -33.55 0.13 -14.32
N GLU A 243 -33.48 1.16 -15.16
CA GLU A 243 -32.70 1.14 -16.41
C GLU A 243 -31.27 1.68 -16.23
N ALA A 244 -30.97 2.21 -15.04
CA ALA A 244 -29.70 2.87 -14.74
C ALA A 244 -28.57 1.89 -14.36
N ALA A 245 -28.78 0.58 -14.43
CA ALA A 245 -27.77 -0.41 -14.02
C ALA A 245 -26.44 -0.22 -14.76
N ASN A 246 -26.49 0.18 -16.04
CA ASN A 246 -25.32 0.46 -16.88
C ASN A 246 -24.65 1.83 -16.60
N GLN A 247 -25.17 2.59 -15.63
CA GLN A 247 -24.67 3.88 -15.18
C GLN A 247 -24.31 3.87 -13.69
N LYS A 248 -24.42 2.71 -13.03
CA LYS A 248 -24.11 2.53 -11.62
C LYS A 248 -22.74 1.90 -11.44
N TRP A 249 -21.89 2.60 -10.71
CA TRP A 249 -20.48 2.27 -10.54
C TRP A 249 -20.12 2.20 -9.06
N GLY A 250 -19.29 1.22 -8.71
CA GLY A 250 -18.54 1.17 -7.46
C GLY A 250 -17.05 1.41 -7.72
N ILE A 251 -16.33 1.79 -6.66
CA ILE A 251 -14.87 1.80 -6.64
C ILE A 251 -14.40 1.04 -5.40
N ASP A 252 -13.40 0.17 -5.55
CA ASP A 252 -12.81 -0.58 -4.43
C ASP A 252 -11.51 0.06 -3.93
N GLY A 253 -10.98 -0.46 -2.82
CA GLY A 253 -9.76 0.04 -2.19
C GLY A 253 -8.49 -0.13 -3.03
N ASP A 254 -8.55 -0.97 -4.07
CA ASP A 254 -7.45 -1.20 -5.00
C ASP A 254 -7.60 -0.33 -6.28
N GLY A 255 -8.59 0.56 -6.32
CA GLY A 255 -8.78 1.51 -7.42
C GLY A 255 -9.48 0.92 -8.65
N TYR A 256 -10.15 -0.23 -8.55
CA TYR A 256 -10.99 -0.70 -9.66
C TYR A 256 -12.33 0.04 -9.66
N ILE A 257 -12.67 0.65 -10.78
CA ILE A 257 -14.02 1.17 -11.03
C ILE A 257 -14.82 0.09 -11.73
N PHE A 258 -15.86 -0.43 -11.08
CA PHE A 258 -16.66 -1.57 -11.56
C PHE A 258 -18.14 -1.23 -11.69
N CYS A 259 -18.83 -1.87 -12.63
CA CYS A 259 -20.27 -1.75 -12.73
C CYS A 259 -20.94 -2.46 -11.55
N SER A 260 -21.84 -1.79 -10.82
CA SER A 260 -22.48 -2.40 -9.63
C SER A 260 -23.27 -3.66 -9.95
N ALA A 261 -23.80 -3.79 -11.18
CA ALA A 261 -24.52 -4.97 -11.64
C ALA A 261 -23.60 -6.12 -12.10
N ARG A 262 -22.33 -5.81 -12.43
CA ARG A 262 -21.30 -6.77 -12.86
C ARG A 262 -19.95 -6.42 -12.21
N PRO A 263 -19.77 -6.69 -10.91
CA PRO A 263 -18.53 -6.35 -10.19
C PRO A 263 -17.29 -7.10 -10.68
N ASP A 264 -17.48 -8.13 -11.51
CA ASP A 264 -16.43 -8.87 -12.23
C ASP A 264 -15.85 -8.09 -13.43
N LEU A 265 -16.53 -7.01 -13.85
CA LEU A 265 -16.13 -6.17 -14.96
C LEU A 265 -15.76 -4.74 -14.51
N VAL A 266 -14.61 -4.26 -14.96
CA VAL A 266 -13.98 -3.00 -14.54
C VAL A 266 -13.68 -2.10 -15.73
N LEU A 267 -13.48 -0.80 -15.48
CA LEU A 267 -12.94 0.13 -16.47
C LEU A 267 -11.51 -0.24 -16.83
N ASP A 268 -11.22 -0.28 -18.13
CA ASP A 268 -9.95 -0.72 -18.70
C ASP A 268 -9.55 0.21 -19.86
N ILE A 269 -8.28 0.64 -19.88
CA ILE A 269 -7.69 1.31 -21.04
C ILE A 269 -7.38 0.25 -22.09
N LYS A 270 -8.14 0.30 -23.19
CA LYS A 270 -8.13 -0.73 -24.23
C LYS A 270 -6.71 -1.03 -24.70
N SER A 271 -6.37 -2.32 -24.70
CA SER A 271 -5.06 -2.83 -25.15
C SER A 271 -3.85 -2.24 -24.43
N ARG A 272 -4.02 -1.58 -23.27
CA ARG A 272 -2.96 -0.82 -22.60
C ARG A 272 -2.32 0.20 -23.54
N GLU A 273 -3.14 0.84 -24.38
CA GLU A 273 -2.69 1.88 -25.31
C GLU A 273 -2.29 3.15 -24.56
N ASP A 274 -1.08 3.62 -24.81
CA ASP A 274 -0.45 4.72 -24.09
C ASP A 274 -0.56 6.07 -24.83
N ASP A 275 -1.53 6.20 -25.72
CA ASP A 275 -1.75 7.40 -26.51
C ASP A 275 -2.95 8.21 -25.99
N ASP A 276 -2.88 9.53 -26.16
CA ASP A 276 -4.02 10.40 -25.92
C ASP A 276 -5.17 10.01 -26.86
N GLY A 277 -6.35 9.80 -26.29
CA GLY A 277 -7.51 9.32 -27.05
C GLY A 277 -7.70 7.80 -27.04
N ALA A 278 -6.85 7.06 -26.32
CA ALA A 278 -7.08 5.63 -26.11
C ALA A 278 -8.46 5.39 -25.46
N ALA A 279 -9.19 4.43 -26.01
CA ALA A 279 -10.56 4.15 -25.61
C ALA A 279 -10.63 3.49 -24.24
N VAL A 280 -11.63 3.90 -23.45
CA VAL A 280 -11.98 3.22 -22.19
C VAL A 280 -13.10 2.23 -22.47
N ILE A 281 -12.91 0.99 -22.03
CA ILE A 281 -13.86 -0.10 -22.21
C ILE A 281 -14.17 -0.77 -20.88
N LEU A 282 -15.23 -1.58 -20.88
CA LEU A 282 -15.49 -2.54 -19.83
C LEU A 282 -14.69 -3.82 -20.09
N TYR A 283 -14.03 -4.39 -19.09
CA TYR A 283 -13.26 -5.61 -19.27
C TYR A 283 -13.21 -6.48 -18.00
N GLU A 284 -12.83 -7.75 -18.14
CA GLU A 284 -12.68 -8.68 -17.01
C GLU A 284 -11.60 -8.17 -16.05
N LYS A 285 -11.93 -8.13 -14.75
CA LYS A 285 -11.01 -7.75 -13.68
C LYS A 285 -9.81 -8.70 -13.68
N ARG A 286 -8.60 -8.15 -13.83
CA ARG A 286 -7.32 -8.88 -13.77
C ARG A 286 -6.52 -8.40 -12.56
N ASP A 287 -5.63 -9.24 -12.04
CA ASP A 287 -4.74 -8.89 -10.92
C ASP A 287 -3.27 -8.76 -11.40
N GLY A 288 -2.43 -8.13 -10.58
CA GLY A 288 -0.99 -7.93 -10.86
C GLY A 288 -0.70 -6.83 -11.90
N GLU A 289 0.51 -6.84 -12.49
CA GLU A 289 0.94 -5.81 -13.45
C GLU A 289 0.06 -5.67 -14.69
N VAL A 290 -0.56 -6.79 -15.08
CA VAL A 290 -1.47 -6.87 -16.23
C VAL A 290 -2.73 -6.04 -16.02
N ALA A 291 -2.94 -5.53 -14.79
CA ALA A 291 -4.08 -4.73 -14.40
C ALA A 291 -3.79 -3.23 -14.27
N SER A 292 -2.57 -2.75 -14.52
CA SER A 292 -2.25 -1.31 -14.37
C SER A 292 -3.14 -0.41 -15.22
N ASN A 293 -3.60 -0.89 -16.38
CA ASN A 293 -4.59 -0.24 -17.25
C ASN A 293 -6.05 -0.30 -16.71
N GLN A 294 -6.27 -0.96 -15.57
CA GLN A 294 -7.55 -1.09 -14.88
C GLN A 294 -7.56 -0.40 -13.50
N ARG A 295 -6.44 0.22 -13.11
CA ARG A 295 -6.26 0.93 -11.84
C ARG A 295 -6.52 2.41 -12.01
N TRP A 296 -7.42 2.95 -11.18
CA TRP A 296 -7.80 4.35 -11.19
C TRP A 296 -7.60 4.95 -9.80
N THR A 297 -7.05 6.17 -9.76
CA THR A 297 -6.94 6.95 -8.53
C THR A 297 -7.91 8.13 -8.59
N LEU A 298 -8.60 8.39 -7.49
CA LEU A 298 -9.45 9.58 -7.35
C LEU A 298 -8.64 10.68 -6.69
N GLU A 299 -8.42 11.77 -7.42
CA GLU A 299 -7.74 12.95 -6.91
C GLU A 299 -8.76 14.07 -6.68
N GLU A 300 -8.71 14.70 -5.50
CA GLU A 300 -9.55 15.85 -5.21
C GLU A 300 -9.13 17.05 -6.07
N TYR A 301 -10.08 17.60 -6.82
CA TYR A 301 -9.84 18.81 -7.60
C TYR A 301 -9.79 20.03 -6.68
N SER A 302 -8.59 20.60 -6.52
CA SER A 302 -8.34 21.86 -5.81
C SER A 302 -8.24 23.00 -6.82
N GLY A 303 -9.39 23.51 -7.28
CA GLY A 303 -9.48 24.64 -8.23
C GLY A 303 -10.29 25.80 -7.69
#